data_AF-A0A8H3FSD7-F1
#
_entry.id   AF-A0A8H3FSD7-F1
#
_cell.length_a   1.000
_cell.length_b   1.000
_cell.length_c   1.000
_cell.angle_alpha   90.00
_cell.angle_beta   90.00
_cell.angle_gamma   90.00
#
_symmetry.space_group_name_H-M   'P 1'
#
loop_
_entity.id
_entity.type
_entity.pdbx_description
1 polymer ?
#
loop_
_entity_poly.entity_id
_entity_poly.type
_entity_poly.pdbx_seq_one_letter_code
_entity_poly.pdbx_strand_id
1 'polypeptide(L)'
;MSLALYKIFNFSTMPVGDPGEQHLTFVGSIIIVMMLLFDPFLQQVVVYPDRLVASDKVATIVRAQSYQARSYEGLPLPSVVDISMKAAIYSGVFDVDNRADVKVDHHCSTGNKCLNITSSVKKTCNDSGCYELSLPGGPSLFGFGGQINSSITQVSTNLDDIEASVVRFSSLISKRMNDSDDVLAWECALSYCVNTYSASVIDGDMEQRVEDTWRNNSASHSQGSDLIYNPPQPMINITANAATFKVARLAANAMNSFMSQSLTGSGGINSSSSGSAFSSDVIHALYDTKDYPTSIENLASSMTNNIRQQNDCCSSPFEGIAYESETYVHVRWAWFAYPATVLALSLLYLLGTIIESRNRDVLVWKSSNLALLLHGQGLELSTSDQTSVNTLSEMTEMAKDVEIELIQTNDEDWKLVQR
;
A
#
# COMPACT_ATOMS: atom_id res chain seq x y z
N MET A 1 17.85 4.71 -47.93
CA MET A 1 16.88 5.72 -47.44
C MET A 1 17.38 7.16 -47.49
N SER A 2 18.70 7.43 -47.63
CA SER A 2 19.25 8.80 -47.62
C SER A 2 19.26 9.53 -48.99
N LEU A 3 19.25 8.81 -50.12
CA LEU A 3 19.28 9.41 -51.47
C LEU A 3 17.91 9.80 -52.05
N ALA A 4 16.81 9.21 -51.56
CA ALA A 4 15.46 9.54 -52.02
C ALA A 4 14.96 10.88 -51.44
N LEU A 5 15.43 11.26 -50.24
CA LEU A 5 15.08 12.54 -49.60
C LEU A 5 15.82 13.74 -50.22
N TYR A 6 17.03 13.54 -50.77
CA TYR A 6 17.81 14.63 -51.37
C TYR A 6 17.20 15.18 -52.67
N LYS A 7 16.47 14.34 -53.44
CA LYS A 7 15.74 14.81 -54.63
C LYS A 7 14.41 15.51 -54.32
N ILE A 8 13.83 15.29 -53.15
CA ILE A 8 12.61 15.99 -52.71
C ILE A 8 12.94 17.41 -52.24
N PHE A 9 14.18 17.66 -51.77
CA PHE A 9 14.62 18.96 -51.22
C PHE A 9 15.43 19.84 -52.18
N ASN A 10 15.69 19.42 -53.43
CA ASN A 10 16.44 20.25 -54.38
C ASN A 10 15.50 21.27 -55.06
N PHE A 11 15.21 22.35 -54.33
CA PHE A 11 14.37 23.49 -54.73
C PHE A 11 14.95 24.38 -55.85
N SER A 12 16.00 23.94 -56.57
CA SER A 12 16.76 24.81 -57.49
C SER A 12 16.23 24.88 -58.93
N THR A 13 15.16 24.16 -59.28
CA THR A 13 14.61 24.16 -60.65
C THR A 13 13.09 24.28 -60.68
N MET A 14 12.50 25.15 -59.85
CA MET A 14 11.17 25.68 -60.14
C MET A 14 11.33 26.97 -60.95
N PRO A 15 10.60 27.15 -62.07
CA PRO A 15 10.53 28.44 -62.73
C PRO A 15 10.03 29.46 -61.71
N VAL A 16 10.56 30.68 -61.77
CA VAL A 16 10.16 31.79 -60.90
C VAL A 16 8.67 32.10 -61.15
N GLY A 17 7.80 31.41 -60.41
CA GLY A 17 6.39 31.72 -60.29
C GLY A 17 6.20 32.95 -59.42
N ASP A 18 5.10 33.66 -59.65
CA ASP A 18 4.71 34.84 -58.87
C ASP A 18 4.88 34.61 -57.36
N PRO A 19 5.22 35.64 -56.56
CA PRO A 19 5.45 35.51 -55.12
C PRO A 19 4.29 34.85 -54.35
N GLY A 20 3.06 34.88 -54.89
CA GLY A 20 1.90 34.18 -54.32
C GLY A 20 1.96 32.64 -54.40
N GLU A 21 2.63 32.06 -55.41
CA GLU A 21 2.65 30.59 -55.62
C GLU A 21 3.60 29.88 -54.65
N GLN A 22 4.72 30.52 -54.30
CA GLN A 22 5.69 29.98 -53.34
C GLN A 22 5.10 29.83 -51.93
N HIS A 23 4.20 30.75 -51.55
CA HIS A 23 3.54 30.71 -50.25
C HIS A 23 2.57 29.53 -50.13
N LEU A 24 1.87 29.15 -51.21
CA LEU A 24 0.91 28.05 -51.19
C LEU A 24 1.63 26.70 -51.09
N THR A 25 2.68 26.46 -51.89
CA THR A 25 3.45 25.21 -51.84
C THR A 25 4.13 25.00 -50.48
N PHE A 26 4.63 26.09 -49.87
CA PHE A 26 5.21 26.05 -48.53
C PHE A 26 4.17 25.64 -47.46
N VAL A 27 2.98 26.22 -47.50
CA VAL A 27 1.88 25.86 -46.57
C VAL A 27 1.48 24.39 -46.75
N GLY A 28 1.37 23.91 -47.99
CA GLY A 28 1.07 22.50 -48.27
C GLY A 28 2.13 21.54 -47.67
N SER A 29 3.41 21.88 -47.78
CA SER A 29 4.50 21.08 -47.22
C SER A 29 4.45 20.98 -45.69
N ILE A 30 4.07 22.07 -45.00
CA ILE A 30 3.87 22.08 -43.55
C ILE A 30 2.71 21.15 -43.15
N ILE A 31 1.59 21.20 -43.87
CA ILE A 31 0.43 20.33 -43.61
C ILE A 31 0.81 18.85 -43.76
N ILE A 32 1.62 18.50 -44.76
CA ILE A 32 2.11 17.13 -44.93
C ILE A 32 2.97 16.70 -43.74
N VAL A 33 3.87 17.57 -43.26
CA VAL A 33 4.67 17.27 -42.06
C VAL A 33 3.79 17.11 -40.82
N MET A 34 2.76 17.96 -40.66
CA MET A 34 1.78 17.82 -39.58
C MET A 34 0.99 16.49 -39.67
N MET A 35 0.66 16.02 -40.87
CA MET A 35 0.00 14.72 -41.07
C MET A 35 0.84 13.53 -40.58
N LEU A 36 2.16 13.61 -40.59
CA LEU A 36 3.02 12.53 -40.07
C LEU A 36 2.83 12.32 -38.56
N LEU A 37 2.37 13.34 -37.83
CA LEU A 37 2.09 13.26 -36.40
C LEU A 37 0.64 12.81 -36.11
N PHE A 38 -0.15 12.47 -37.12
CA PHE A 38 -1.54 12.08 -36.91
C PHE A 38 -1.66 10.81 -36.04
N ASP A 39 -0.89 9.77 -36.36
CA ASP A 39 -0.88 8.50 -35.64
C ASP A 39 -0.46 8.62 -34.16
N PRO A 40 0.65 9.29 -33.77
CA PRO A 40 1.01 9.41 -32.37
C PRO A 40 -0.02 10.18 -31.54
N PHE A 41 -0.74 11.14 -32.12
CA PHE A 41 -1.82 11.85 -31.42
C PHE A 41 -3.07 10.98 -31.27
N LEU A 42 -3.38 10.12 -32.25
CA LEU A 42 -4.47 9.15 -32.13
C LEU A 42 -4.19 8.10 -31.05
N GLN A 43 -2.94 7.65 -30.91
CA GLN A 43 -2.57 6.69 -29.85
C GLN A 43 -2.79 7.25 -28.44
N GLN A 44 -2.76 8.57 -28.26
CA GLN A 44 -2.99 9.24 -26.97
C GLN A 44 -4.48 9.40 -26.61
N VAL A 45 -5.40 9.15 -27.56
CA VAL A 45 -6.86 9.30 -27.36
C VAL A 45 -7.38 8.29 -26.36
N VAL A 46 -6.85 7.06 -26.36
CA VAL A 46 -7.32 5.98 -25.50
C VAL A 46 -6.23 5.59 -24.52
N VAL A 47 -6.53 5.69 -23.23
CA VAL A 47 -5.65 5.22 -22.16
C VAL A 47 -6.37 4.15 -21.37
N TYR A 48 -5.62 3.18 -20.86
CA TYR A 48 -6.10 2.08 -20.02
C TYR A 48 -5.58 2.23 -18.60
N PRO A 49 -6.08 3.21 -17.81
CA PRO A 49 -5.70 3.31 -16.41
C PRO A 49 -6.29 2.17 -15.59
N ASP A 50 -5.56 1.78 -14.56
CA ASP A 50 -6.05 0.89 -13.52
C ASP A 50 -6.83 1.68 -12.46
N ARG A 51 -7.88 1.07 -11.94
CA ARG A 51 -8.56 1.54 -10.73
C ARG A 51 -8.88 0.35 -9.82
N LEU A 52 -8.86 0.61 -8.52
CA LEU A 52 -9.36 -0.35 -7.53
C LEU A 52 -10.88 -0.25 -7.47
N VAL A 53 -11.55 -1.38 -7.70
CA VAL A 53 -13.00 -1.51 -7.55
C VAL A 53 -13.29 -2.59 -6.53
N ALA A 54 -14.38 -2.43 -5.76
CA ALA A 54 -14.86 -3.49 -4.88
C ALA A 54 -15.18 -4.73 -5.72
N SER A 55 -14.54 -5.85 -5.38
CA SER A 55 -14.75 -7.15 -6.00
C SER A 55 -15.96 -7.83 -5.38
N ASP A 56 -16.58 -8.76 -6.11
CA ASP A 56 -17.62 -9.65 -5.59
C ASP A 56 -17.06 -10.68 -4.58
N LYS A 57 -15.73 -10.78 -4.47
CA LYS A 57 -15.05 -11.62 -3.48
C LYS A 57 -15.12 -10.96 -2.11
N VAL A 58 -15.25 -11.79 -1.08
CA VAL A 58 -15.21 -11.35 0.32
C VAL A 58 -13.79 -11.49 0.85
N ALA A 59 -13.20 -10.38 1.31
CA ALA A 59 -11.94 -10.43 2.05
C ALA A 59 -12.23 -10.92 3.47
N THR A 60 -11.35 -11.74 4.06
CA THR A 60 -11.54 -12.20 5.43
C THR A 60 -10.31 -11.96 6.28
N ILE A 61 -10.53 -11.47 7.50
CA ILE A 61 -9.48 -11.32 8.52
C ILE A 61 -9.87 -12.14 9.73
N VAL A 62 -8.91 -12.86 10.30
CA VAL A 62 -9.16 -13.69 11.47
C VAL A 62 -9.41 -12.82 12.70
N ARG A 63 -10.54 -13.07 13.37
CA ARG A 63 -10.91 -12.42 14.63
C ARG A 63 -11.03 -13.45 15.74
N ALA A 64 -10.41 -13.17 16.89
CA ALA A 64 -10.59 -13.96 18.10
C ALA A 64 -11.94 -13.64 18.76
N GLN A 65 -12.71 -14.68 19.08
CA GLN A 65 -13.99 -14.60 19.79
C GLN A 65 -13.92 -15.17 21.21
N SER A 66 -12.98 -16.08 21.47
CA SER A 66 -12.74 -16.54 22.83
C SER A 66 -11.32 -17.00 23.07
N TYR A 67 -10.92 -17.05 24.35
CA TYR A 67 -9.70 -17.68 24.82
C TYR A 67 -10.05 -18.88 25.69
N GLN A 68 -9.53 -20.05 25.33
CA GLN A 68 -9.72 -21.31 26.05
C GLN A 68 -8.35 -21.96 26.26
N ALA A 69 -8.15 -22.58 27.42
CA ALA A 69 -6.96 -23.37 27.69
C ALA A 69 -7.20 -24.81 27.29
N ARG A 70 -6.19 -25.50 26.73
CA ARG A 70 -6.32 -26.93 26.47
C ARG A 70 -6.43 -27.70 27.79
N SER A 71 -7.46 -28.54 27.87
CA SER A 71 -7.50 -29.64 28.83
C SER A 71 -6.72 -30.81 28.23
N TYR A 72 -5.85 -31.47 29.01
CA TYR A 72 -5.34 -32.77 28.59
C TYR A 72 -6.53 -33.73 28.49
N GLU A 73 -6.74 -34.34 27.32
CA GLU A 73 -7.85 -35.28 27.12
C GLU A 73 -7.76 -36.43 28.14
N GLY A 74 -8.87 -36.70 28.82
CA GLY A 74 -9.02 -37.87 29.70
C GLY A 74 -8.48 -37.74 31.13
N LEU A 75 -7.95 -36.58 31.54
CA LEU A 75 -7.45 -36.38 32.91
C LEU A 75 -8.14 -35.19 33.60
N PRO A 76 -8.62 -35.31 34.86
CA PRO A 76 -9.18 -34.22 35.64
C PRO A 76 -8.06 -33.33 36.21
N LEU A 77 -7.13 -32.91 35.35
CA LEU A 77 -6.02 -32.05 35.74
C LEU A 77 -6.45 -30.58 35.67
N PRO A 78 -5.84 -29.70 36.49
CA PRO A 78 -6.03 -28.27 36.33
C PRO A 78 -5.62 -27.87 34.91
N SER A 79 -6.47 -27.11 34.23
CA SER A 79 -6.14 -26.57 32.91
C SER A 79 -4.81 -25.83 32.98
N VAL A 80 -3.97 -26.06 31.96
CA VAL A 80 -2.64 -25.45 31.88
C VAL A 80 -2.63 -24.40 30.80
N VAL A 81 -1.79 -23.37 30.98
CA VAL A 81 -1.49 -22.44 29.91
C VAL A 81 -0.80 -23.20 28.77
N ASP A 82 -1.32 -23.05 27.56
CA ASP A 82 -0.76 -23.65 26.36
C ASP A 82 0.71 -23.26 26.17
N ILE A 83 1.50 -24.17 25.59
CA ILE A 83 2.92 -23.95 25.34
C ILE A 83 3.12 -22.72 24.44
N SER A 84 2.23 -22.50 23.45
CA SER A 84 2.26 -21.33 22.58
C SER A 84 2.10 -20.02 23.36
N MET A 85 1.21 -20.01 24.36
CA MET A 85 0.97 -18.86 25.21
C MET A 85 2.14 -18.63 26.18
N LYS A 86 2.73 -19.70 26.73
CA LYS A 86 3.97 -19.59 27.51
C LYS A 86 5.11 -19.00 26.69
N ALA A 87 5.28 -19.46 25.46
CA ALA A 87 6.29 -18.92 24.54
C ALA A 87 6.03 -17.43 24.23
N ALA A 88 4.77 -17.05 24.03
CA ALA A 88 4.39 -15.64 23.85
C ALA A 88 4.75 -14.80 25.08
N ILE A 89 4.47 -15.30 26.30
CA ILE A 89 4.83 -14.62 27.55
C ILE A 89 6.35 -14.42 27.65
N TYR A 90 7.14 -15.47 27.40
CA TYR A 90 8.60 -15.35 27.40
C TYR A 90 9.10 -14.38 26.32
N SER A 91 8.56 -14.45 25.10
CA SER A 91 8.93 -13.56 24.01
C SER A 91 8.66 -12.09 24.36
N GLY A 92 7.57 -11.79 25.05
CA GLY A 92 7.23 -10.42 25.44
C GLY A 92 8.07 -9.90 26.60
N VAL A 93 8.35 -10.74 27.61
CA VAL A 93 9.21 -10.37 28.75
C VAL A 93 10.67 -10.19 28.33
N PHE A 94 11.16 -11.01 27.38
CA PHE A 94 12.54 -10.95 26.92
C PHE A 94 12.80 -9.91 25.83
N ASP A 95 11.77 -9.26 25.29
CA ASP A 95 11.94 -8.12 24.39
C ASP A 95 12.25 -6.83 25.18
N VAL A 96 13.39 -6.85 25.87
CA VAL A 96 13.87 -5.78 26.77
C VAL A 96 14.30 -4.53 25.98
N ASP A 97 14.63 -4.69 24.70
CA ASP A 97 15.18 -3.65 23.81
C ASP A 97 14.25 -3.27 22.64
N ASN A 98 12.99 -3.72 22.63
CA ASN A 98 12.02 -3.38 21.58
C ASN A 98 12.50 -3.78 20.17
N ARG A 99 13.18 -4.93 20.02
CA ARG A 99 13.81 -5.36 18.76
C ARG A 99 12.88 -6.16 17.85
N ALA A 100 11.64 -6.43 18.27
CA ALA A 100 10.68 -7.15 17.44
C ALA A 100 10.02 -6.23 16.37
N ASP A 101 10.03 -6.70 15.13
CA ASP A 101 9.76 -5.93 13.89
C ASP A 101 8.27 -5.71 13.55
N VAL A 102 7.33 -6.13 14.42
CA VAL A 102 5.89 -5.91 14.20
C VAL A 102 5.26 -5.38 15.48
N LYS A 103 5.34 -4.07 15.66
CA LYS A 103 4.67 -3.35 16.75
C LYS A 103 3.29 -2.92 16.30
N VAL A 104 2.30 -3.73 16.62
CA VAL A 104 0.95 -3.20 16.76
C VAL A 104 0.90 -2.62 18.15
N ASP A 105 0.56 -1.34 18.26
CA ASP A 105 0.42 -0.70 19.57
C ASP A 105 -0.82 -1.29 20.26
N HIS A 106 -0.60 -2.24 21.17
CA HIS A 106 -1.64 -2.88 21.96
C HIS A 106 -1.78 -2.17 23.30
N HIS A 107 -1.88 -0.85 23.28
CA HIS A 107 -2.08 -0.08 24.48
C HIS A 107 -3.54 -0.18 24.93
N CYS A 108 -3.76 -0.81 26.09
CA CYS A 108 -5.03 -0.65 26.79
C CYS A 108 -4.87 0.43 27.86
N SER A 109 -5.27 1.65 27.51
CA SER A 109 -4.99 2.93 28.19
C SER A 109 -5.30 3.02 29.69
N THR A 110 -5.97 2.03 30.27
CA THR A 110 -6.44 2.06 31.66
C THR A 110 -6.14 0.82 32.49
N GLY A 111 -5.33 -0.15 32.03
CA GLY A 111 -4.94 -1.20 32.99
C GLY A 111 -3.99 -2.30 32.58
N ASN A 112 -3.23 -2.13 31.49
CA ASN A 112 -1.86 -2.62 31.52
C ASN A 112 -1.02 -1.45 32.02
N LYS A 113 -0.98 -1.26 33.34
CA LYS A 113 -0.40 -0.06 33.94
C LYS A 113 0.66 -0.46 34.95
N CYS A 114 1.82 0.15 34.79
CA CYS A 114 2.89 0.13 35.77
C CYS A 114 3.02 1.51 36.40
N LEU A 115 3.02 1.55 37.72
CA LEU A 115 3.25 2.76 38.50
C LEU A 115 4.61 2.68 39.16
N ASN A 116 5.39 3.75 39.05
CA ASN A 116 6.61 3.90 39.83
C ASN A 116 6.23 4.24 41.28
N ILE A 117 6.47 3.30 42.19
CA ILE A 117 6.17 3.40 43.62
C ILE A 117 7.45 3.47 44.46
N THR A 118 8.56 3.91 43.86
CA THR A 118 9.86 4.06 44.54
C THR A 118 9.77 4.96 45.77
N SER A 119 8.92 5.99 45.74
CA SER A 119 8.69 6.87 46.89
C SER A 119 8.03 6.18 48.09
N SER A 120 7.36 5.06 47.87
CA SER A 120 6.71 4.26 48.92
C SER A 120 7.65 3.26 49.60
N VAL A 121 8.90 3.14 49.13
CA VAL A 121 9.88 2.21 49.71
C VAL A 121 10.30 2.69 51.10
N LYS A 122 10.05 1.86 52.11
CA LYS A 122 10.52 2.08 53.47
C LYS A 122 11.94 1.52 53.61
N LYS A 123 12.88 2.39 53.97
CA LYS A 123 14.27 2.03 54.28
C LYS A 123 14.43 1.88 55.79
N THR A 124 14.92 0.74 56.25
CA THR A 124 15.31 0.52 57.64
C THR A 124 16.83 0.65 57.76
N CYS A 125 17.29 1.57 58.62
CA CYS A 125 18.69 1.95 58.70
C CYS A 125 19.23 1.99 60.13
N ASN A 126 20.53 1.73 60.28
CA ASN A 126 21.30 1.87 61.51
C ASN A 126 22.50 2.83 61.26
N ASP A 127 23.36 3.01 62.27
CA ASP A 127 24.52 3.91 62.19
C ASP A 127 25.55 3.50 61.12
N SER A 128 25.54 2.24 60.68
CA SER A 128 26.40 1.70 59.62
C SER A 128 25.78 1.77 58.22
N GLY A 129 24.53 2.23 58.11
CA GLY A 129 23.80 2.36 56.85
C GLY A 129 22.44 1.68 56.87
N CYS A 130 21.74 1.76 55.75
CA CYS A 130 20.49 1.05 55.57
C CYS A 130 20.74 -0.47 55.39
N TYR A 131 19.85 -1.36 55.83
CA TYR A 131 20.07 -2.81 55.71
C TYR A 131 18.84 -3.57 55.20
N GLU A 132 17.68 -2.93 55.20
CA GLU A 132 16.45 -3.50 54.70
C GLU A 132 15.68 -2.45 53.90
N LEU A 133 15.17 -2.88 52.74
CA LEU A 133 14.24 -2.14 51.90
C LEU A 133 12.93 -2.92 51.89
N SER A 134 11.81 -2.26 52.16
CA SER A 134 10.51 -2.93 52.18
C SER A 134 9.43 -2.09 51.51
N LEU A 135 8.54 -2.77 50.79
CA LEU A 135 7.32 -2.17 50.27
C LEU A 135 6.13 -2.46 51.20
N PRO A 136 5.22 -1.51 51.44
CA PRO A 136 4.02 -1.75 52.23
C PRO A 136 3.18 -2.88 51.62
N GLY A 137 3.07 -4.02 52.31
CA GLY A 137 2.33 -5.20 51.82
C GLY A 137 2.99 -5.92 50.63
N GLY A 138 4.27 -5.65 50.36
CA GLY A 138 5.00 -6.17 49.20
C GLY A 138 6.33 -6.86 49.57
N PRO A 139 7.24 -7.02 48.60
CA PRO A 139 8.52 -7.69 48.81
C PRO A 139 9.48 -6.82 49.62
N SER A 140 10.44 -7.48 50.26
CA SER A 140 11.56 -6.84 50.94
C SER A 140 12.91 -7.35 50.43
N LEU A 141 13.93 -6.51 50.51
CA LEU A 141 15.32 -6.83 50.21
C LEU A 141 16.16 -6.66 51.46
N PHE A 142 17.09 -7.58 51.69
CA PHE A 142 18.07 -7.53 52.78
C PHE A 142 19.46 -7.23 52.19
N GLY A 143 19.96 -6.04 52.47
CA GLY A 143 21.19 -5.49 51.89
C GLY A 143 20.97 -4.74 50.57
N PHE A 144 22.07 -4.22 50.00
CA PHE A 144 22.09 -3.45 48.75
C PHE A 144 22.95 -4.10 47.69
N GLY A 145 22.59 -3.83 46.44
CA GLY A 145 23.42 -4.14 45.29
C GLY A 145 23.03 -5.42 44.59
N GLY A 146 22.65 -5.24 43.33
CA GLY A 146 22.32 -6.28 42.38
C GLY A 146 21.23 -7.25 42.81
N GLN A 147 20.19 -6.80 43.52
CA GLN A 147 19.09 -7.67 43.97
C GLN A 147 17.74 -7.25 43.38
N ILE A 148 16.89 -8.24 43.15
CA ILE A 148 15.46 -8.09 42.84
C ILE A 148 14.66 -9.02 43.73
N ASN A 149 13.52 -8.52 44.20
CA ASN A 149 12.48 -9.35 44.79
C ASN A 149 11.13 -8.88 44.25
N SER A 150 10.38 -9.81 43.70
CA SER A 150 9.10 -9.57 43.08
C SER A 150 8.08 -10.49 43.72
N SER A 151 6.93 -9.92 44.08
CA SER A 151 5.83 -10.68 44.65
C SER A 151 4.49 -10.14 44.17
N ILE A 152 3.53 -11.05 44.06
CA ILE A 152 2.13 -10.70 43.83
C ILE A 152 1.59 -9.87 45.02
N THR A 153 0.91 -8.75 44.73
CA THR A 153 0.34 -7.85 45.74
C THR A 153 -1.12 -8.18 46.07
N GLN A 154 -1.82 -8.86 45.16
CA GLN A 154 -3.12 -9.45 45.42
C GLN A 154 -3.13 -10.90 44.92
N VAL A 155 -3.34 -11.84 45.85
CA VAL A 155 -3.92 -13.16 45.56
C VAL A 155 -5.41 -13.02 45.83
N SER A 156 -6.17 -12.43 44.91
CA SER A 156 -7.61 -12.51 45.11
C SER A 156 -8.08 -13.91 44.74
N THR A 157 -8.49 -14.68 45.74
CA THR A 157 -9.23 -15.93 45.58
C THR A 157 -10.73 -15.69 45.32
N ASN A 158 -11.18 -14.43 45.37
CA ASN A 158 -12.55 -14.00 45.06
C ASN A 158 -12.59 -13.22 43.74
N LEU A 159 -13.43 -13.66 42.80
CA LEU A 159 -13.59 -13.01 41.50
C LEU A 159 -14.10 -11.55 41.58
N ASP A 160 -14.62 -11.12 42.73
CA ASP A 160 -15.14 -9.76 42.94
C ASP A 160 -14.03 -8.69 43.06
N ASP A 161 -12.82 -9.05 43.52
CA ASP A 161 -11.64 -8.16 43.56
C ASP A 161 -10.72 -8.34 42.33
N ILE A 162 -10.94 -9.41 41.55
CA ILE A 162 -10.37 -9.61 40.21
C ILE A 162 -11.24 -8.81 39.23
N GLU A 163 -11.24 -7.49 39.35
CA GLU A 163 -11.72 -6.62 38.29
C GLU A 163 -10.81 -6.81 37.07
N ALA A 164 -11.07 -7.85 36.27
CA ALA A 164 -10.46 -8.18 34.98
C ALA A 164 -8.91 -8.22 34.91
N SER A 165 -8.19 -8.30 36.03
CA SER A 165 -6.73 -8.33 36.05
C SER A 165 -6.19 -9.77 36.02
N VAL A 166 -5.38 -10.08 35.02
CA VAL A 166 -4.66 -11.35 34.87
C VAL A 166 -3.72 -11.58 36.04
N VAL A 167 -2.97 -10.55 36.44
CA VAL A 167 -2.03 -10.56 37.57
C VAL A 167 -1.72 -9.13 38.02
N ARG A 168 -1.54 -8.94 39.33
CA ARG A 168 -0.98 -7.74 39.94
C ARG A 168 0.25 -8.11 40.76
N PHE A 169 1.36 -7.42 40.52
CA PHE A 169 2.61 -7.69 41.21
C PHE A 169 3.36 -6.39 41.48
N SER A 170 4.20 -6.45 42.52
CA SER A 170 5.15 -5.40 42.82
C SER A 170 6.56 -5.98 42.77
N SER A 171 7.48 -5.18 42.26
CA SER A 171 8.88 -5.53 42.15
C SER A 171 9.73 -4.46 42.81
N LEU A 172 10.65 -4.91 43.65
CA LEU A 172 11.63 -4.08 44.35
C LEU A 172 13.02 -4.47 43.86
N ILE A 173 13.77 -3.49 43.35
CA ILE A 173 15.09 -3.70 42.76
C ILE A 173 16.09 -2.74 43.41
N SER A 174 17.28 -3.23 43.70
CA SER A 174 18.46 -2.44 44.06
C SER A 174 19.60 -2.83 43.12
N LYS A 175 20.07 -1.91 42.26
CA LYS A 175 21.08 -2.23 41.23
C LYS A 175 22.51 -1.98 41.73
N ARG A 176 22.81 -0.79 42.26
CA ARG A 176 24.15 -0.45 42.74
C ARG A 176 24.45 -0.95 44.15
N MET A 177 25.65 -1.50 44.31
CA MET A 177 26.22 -1.76 45.63
C MET A 177 26.58 -0.43 46.31
N ASN A 178 26.21 -0.30 47.58
CA ASN A 178 26.50 0.85 48.45
C ASN A 178 25.78 2.16 48.11
N ASP A 179 24.78 2.12 47.24
CA ASP A 179 23.90 3.26 46.96
C ASP A 179 22.48 2.91 47.40
N SER A 180 22.11 3.35 48.61
CA SER A 180 20.77 3.11 49.16
C SER A 180 19.70 3.91 48.43
N ASP A 181 20.08 4.87 47.58
CA ASP A 181 19.17 5.70 46.80
C ASP A 181 18.94 5.16 45.38
N ASP A 182 19.78 4.23 44.91
CA ASP A 182 19.58 3.47 43.66
C ASP A 182 18.63 2.28 43.86
N VAL A 183 17.41 2.60 44.29
CA VAL A 183 16.32 1.66 44.49
C VAL A 183 15.19 2.01 43.53
N LEU A 184 14.63 0.99 42.89
CA LEU A 184 13.47 1.12 42.01
C LEU A 184 12.38 0.20 42.52
N ALA A 185 11.18 0.76 42.66
CA ALA A 185 9.99 -0.04 42.94
C ALA A 185 8.88 0.26 41.94
N TRP A 186 8.28 -0.82 41.44
CA TRP A 186 7.21 -0.78 40.45
C TRP A 186 6.05 -1.63 40.92
N GLU A 187 4.84 -1.13 40.69
CA GLU A 187 3.60 -1.89 40.83
C GLU A 187 2.91 -1.97 39.48
N CYS A 188 2.73 -3.18 38.98
CA CYS A 188 2.20 -3.44 37.65
C CYS A 188 0.95 -4.31 37.72
N ALA A 189 -0.02 -3.98 36.89
CA ALA A 189 -1.21 -4.78 36.67
C ALA A 189 -1.33 -5.12 35.18
N LEU A 190 -1.59 -6.40 34.88
CA LEU A 190 -1.98 -6.87 33.55
C LEU A 190 -3.47 -7.18 33.58
N SER A 191 -4.23 -6.75 32.58
CA SER A 191 -5.69 -6.97 32.52
C SER A 191 -6.19 -7.33 31.13
N TYR A 192 -7.34 -7.99 31.11
CA TYR A 192 -8.06 -8.28 29.87
C TYR A 192 -8.82 -7.04 29.38
N CYS A 193 -8.78 -6.83 28.07
CA CYS A 193 -9.49 -5.78 27.34
C CYS A 193 -9.91 -6.32 25.96
N VAL A 194 -10.87 -5.65 25.33
CA VAL A 194 -11.28 -5.93 23.95
C VAL A 194 -10.90 -4.73 23.09
N ASN A 195 -10.02 -4.97 22.11
CA ASN A 195 -9.62 -3.95 21.15
C ASN A 195 -10.38 -4.13 19.84
N THR A 196 -10.91 -3.03 19.31
CA THR A 196 -11.45 -2.94 17.97
C THR A 196 -10.34 -2.50 17.03
N TYR A 197 -10.14 -3.24 15.94
CA TYR A 197 -9.12 -2.96 14.95
C TYR A 197 -9.76 -2.62 13.61
N SER A 198 -9.25 -1.57 12.97
CA SER A 198 -9.37 -1.40 11.52
C SER A 198 -8.14 -2.02 10.88
N ALA A 199 -8.35 -2.99 10.00
CA ALA A 199 -7.27 -3.74 9.37
C ALA A 199 -7.47 -3.81 7.86
N SER A 200 -6.38 -3.66 7.13
CA SER A 200 -6.31 -3.75 5.67
C SER A 200 -5.07 -4.53 5.27
N VAL A 201 -5.17 -5.25 4.16
CA VAL A 201 -4.02 -5.94 3.57
C VAL A 201 -3.72 -5.26 2.24
N ILE A 202 -2.54 -4.68 2.12
CA ILE A 202 -2.08 -3.95 0.92
C ILE A 202 -0.79 -4.64 0.47
N ASP A 203 -0.74 -5.10 -0.79
CA ASP A 203 0.43 -5.78 -1.37
C ASP A 203 0.97 -6.99 -0.57
N GLY A 204 0.11 -7.63 0.23
CA GLY A 204 0.47 -8.76 1.09
C GLY A 204 0.87 -8.37 2.52
N ASP A 205 1.05 -7.08 2.78
CA ASP A 205 1.36 -6.54 4.10
C ASP A 205 0.08 -6.18 4.86
N MET A 206 -0.04 -6.67 6.09
CA MET A 206 -1.18 -6.40 6.97
C MET A 206 -0.95 -5.12 7.77
N GLU A 207 -1.69 -4.07 7.44
CA GLU A 207 -1.77 -2.86 8.25
C GLU A 207 -2.95 -2.95 9.20
N GLN A 208 -2.76 -2.55 10.45
CA GLN A 208 -3.81 -2.55 11.46
C GLN A 208 -3.67 -1.39 12.43
N ARG A 209 -4.80 -0.79 12.77
CA ARG A 209 -4.90 0.34 13.70
C ARG A 209 -5.94 0.03 14.77
N VAL A 210 -5.58 0.25 16.03
CA VAL A 210 -6.56 0.22 17.13
C VAL A 210 -7.48 1.43 16.99
N GLU A 211 -8.77 1.19 16.86
CA GLU A 211 -9.78 2.25 16.81
C GLU A 211 -10.34 2.55 18.19
N ASP A 212 -10.58 1.50 18.99
CA ASP A 212 -11.16 1.64 20.32
C ASP A 212 -10.74 0.47 21.22
N THR A 213 -10.77 0.72 22.53
CA THR A 213 -10.42 -0.25 23.58
C THR A 213 -11.51 -0.24 24.64
N TRP A 214 -12.21 -1.37 24.76
CA TRP A 214 -13.24 -1.57 25.76
C TRP A 214 -12.79 -2.43 26.92
N ARG A 215 -13.29 -2.10 28.10
CA ARG A 215 -13.08 -2.84 29.35
C ARG A 215 -14.40 -2.96 30.10
N ASN A 216 -14.58 -4.09 30.74
CA ASN A 216 -15.70 -4.28 31.65
C ASN A 216 -15.30 -3.78 33.04
N ASN A 217 -15.83 -2.63 33.46
CA ASN A 217 -15.67 -2.12 34.83
C ASN A 217 -16.69 -2.76 35.80
N SER A 218 -17.55 -3.65 35.31
CA SER A 218 -18.63 -4.28 36.07
C SER A 218 -18.91 -5.66 35.46
N ALA A 219 -17.97 -6.59 35.58
CA ALA A 219 -18.23 -7.97 35.20
C ALA A 219 -19.34 -8.52 36.11
N SER A 220 -20.58 -8.51 35.61
CA SER A 220 -21.71 -9.16 36.27
C SER A 220 -21.45 -10.66 36.31
N HIS A 221 -20.80 -11.14 37.36
CA HIS A 221 -20.45 -12.56 37.47
C HIS A 221 -21.38 -13.28 38.43
N SER A 222 -21.98 -14.36 37.96
CA SER A 222 -22.45 -15.44 38.83
C SER A 222 -21.26 -16.35 39.13
N GLN A 223 -21.04 -16.69 40.41
CA GLN A 223 -19.91 -17.53 40.80
C GLN A 223 -19.82 -18.81 39.95
N GLY A 224 -18.63 -19.05 39.38
CA GLY A 224 -18.34 -20.25 38.58
C GLY A 224 -18.49 -20.13 37.06
N SER A 225 -18.86 -18.97 36.52
CA SER A 225 -19.04 -18.74 35.07
C SER A 225 -17.79 -18.24 34.33
N ASP A 226 -17.81 -18.22 32.99
CA ASP A 226 -16.76 -17.67 32.12
C ASP A 226 -16.77 -16.14 32.10
N LEU A 227 -15.61 -15.51 31.92
CA LEU A 227 -15.50 -14.04 31.77
C LEU A 227 -16.06 -13.62 30.43
N ILE A 228 -17.09 -12.76 30.43
CA ILE A 228 -17.78 -12.30 29.23
C ILE A 228 -17.56 -10.80 29.04
N TYR A 229 -17.04 -10.44 27.87
CA TYR A 229 -16.79 -9.07 27.45
C TYR A 229 -17.74 -8.70 26.31
N ASN A 230 -18.70 -7.81 26.60
CA ASN A 230 -19.69 -7.33 25.65
C ASN A 230 -19.46 -5.84 25.39
N PRO A 231 -18.57 -5.49 24.45
CA PRO A 231 -18.42 -4.10 24.03
C PRO A 231 -19.75 -3.56 23.48
N PRO A 232 -20.12 -2.31 23.78
CA PRO A 232 -21.35 -1.70 23.29
C PRO A 232 -21.37 -1.63 21.76
N GLN A 233 -22.54 -1.88 21.17
CA GLN A 233 -22.80 -1.88 19.71
C GLN A 233 -22.22 -0.69 18.91
N PRO A 234 -22.17 0.57 19.38
CA PRO A 234 -21.53 1.66 18.62
C PRO A 234 -20.04 1.44 18.30
N MET A 235 -19.37 0.51 18.99
CA MET A 235 -17.96 0.17 18.72
C MET A 235 -17.77 -0.82 17.57
N ILE A 236 -18.84 -1.49 17.14
CA ILE A 236 -18.77 -2.65 16.27
C ILE A 236 -20.04 -2.66 15.39
N ASN A 237 -19.91 -2.36 14.09
CA ASN A 237 -20.98 -2.49 13.09
C ASN A 237 -21.32 -3.97 12.77
N ILE A 238 -21.42 -4.80 13.80
CA ILE A 238 -21.65 -6.25 13.72
C ILE A 238 -22.77 -6.60 14.70
N THR A 239 -23.52 -7.65 14.38
CA THR A 239 -24.58 -8.21 15.22
C THR A 239 -24.10 -8.47 16.66
N ALA A 240 -24.97 -8.25 17.65
CA ALA A 240 -24.66 -8.32 19.08
C ALA A 240 -24.00 -9.63 19.54
N ASN A 241 -24.35 -10.76 18.93
CA ASN A 241 -23.76 -12.06 19.27
C ASN A 241 -22.32 -12.21 18.76
N ALA A 242 -21.99 -11.56 17.65
CA ALA A 242 -20.62 -11.55 17.14
C ALA A 242 -19.73 -10.60 17.94
N ALA A 243 -20.25 -9.57 18.61
CA ALA A 243 -19.44 -8.61 19.37
C ALA A 243 -18.85 -9.17 20.68
N THR A 244 -19.33 -10.33 21.15
CA THR A 244 -18.94 -10.89 22.45
C THR A 244 -17.56 -11.56 22.40
N PHE A 245 -16.68 -11.22 23.33
CA PHE A 245 -15.44 -11.95 23.57
C PHE A 245 -15.52 -12.71 24.90
N LYS A 246 -15.13 -13.98 24.92
CA LYS A 246 -15.22 -14.84 26.13
C LYS A 246 -13.85 -15.36 26.55
N VAL A 247 -13.55 -15.30 27.84
CA VAL A 247 -12.39 -16.00 28.41
C VAL A 247 -12.90 -17.11 29.31
N ALA A 248 -12.59 -18.36 28.93
CA ALA A 248 -12.99 -19.51 29.71
C ALA A 248 -12.38 -19.43 31.11
N ARG A 249 -13.18 -19.69 32.15
CA ARG A 249 -12.74 -19.56 33.55
C ARG A 249 -11.49 -20.37 33.85
N LEU A 250 -11.44 -21.59 33.34
CA LEU A 250 -10.29 -22.48 33.50
C LEU A 250 -9.02 -21.89 32.87
N ALA A 251 -9.16 -21.22 31.73
CA ALA A 251 -8.06 -20.54 31.06
C ALA A 251 -7.58 -19.31 31.85
N ALA A 252 -8.50 -18.51 32.37
CA ALA A 252 -8.18 -17.38 33.24
C ALA A 252 -7.46 -17.82 34.52
N ASN A 253 -7.94 -18.88 35.17
CA ASN A 253 -7.31 -19.45 36.36
C ASN A 253 -5.91 -20.01 36.07
N ALA A 254 -5.77 -20.75 34.96
CA ALA A 254 -4.48 -21.27 34.53
C ALA A 254 -3.47 -20.15 34.26
N MET A 255 -3.92 -19.10 33.57
CA MET A 255 -3.12 -17.92 33.27
C MET A 255 -2.69 -17.20 34.55
N ASN A 256 -3.61 -16.93 35.46
CA ASN A 256 -3.31 -16.28 36.73
C ASN A 256 -2.30 -17.11 37.56
N SER A 257 -2.48 -18.43 37.63
CA SER A 257 -1.56 -19.33 38.34
C SER A 257 -0.16 -19.37 37.71
N PHE A 258 -0.06 -19.40 36.37
CA PHE A 258 1.22 -19.36 35.68
C PHE A 258 1.92 -18.01 35.83
N MET A 259 1.18 -16.90 35.68
CA MET A 259 1.73 -15.55 35.80
C MET A 259 2.17 -15.23 37.23
N SER A 260 1.39 -15.64 38.24
CA SER A 260 1.77 -15.47 39.65
C SER A 260 3.04 -16.23 40.00
N GLN A 261 3.20 -17.47 39.51
CA GLN A 261 4.44 -18.24 39.70
C GLN A 261 5.62 -17.65 38.93
N SER A 262 5.40 -17.15 37.70
CA SER A 262 6.48 -16.63 36.86
C SER A 262 7.01 -15.27 37.34
N LEU A 263 6.13 -14.43 37.88
CA LEU A 263 6.45 -13.07 38.35
C LEU A 263 6.80 -13.01 39.84
N THR A 264 6.64 -14.11 40.58
CA THR A 264 7.07 -14.20 41.98
C THR A 264 8.44 -14.83 42.05
N GLY A 265 9.36 -14.17 42.74
CA GLY A 265 10.68 -14.71 42.94
C GLY A 265 11.70 -13.65 43.30
N SER A 266 12.89 -14.12 43.61
CA SER A 266 14.02 -13.29 43.95
C SER A 266 15.23 -13.66 43.12
N GLY A 267 16.13 -12.71 43.01
CA GLY A 267 17.41 -12.98 42.42
C GLY A 267 18.41 -11.89 42.73
N GLY A 268 19.65 -12.19 42.43
CA GLY A 268 20.67 -11.18 42.49
C GLY A 268 22.02 -11.62 41.97
N ILE A 269 22.88 -10.64 41.82
CA ILE A 269 24.24 -10.75 41.36
C ILE A 269 25.13 -10.54 42.56
N ASN A 270 25.83 -11.59 42.98
CA ASN A 270 26.78 -11.47 44.07
C ASN A 270 28.16 -11.11 43.50
N SER A 271 28.55 -9.87 43.75
CA SER A 271 29.87 -9.32 43.40
C SER A 271 31.04 -10.03 44.07
N SER A 272 30.81 -10.75 45.18
CA SER A 272 31.85 -11.50 45.88
C SER A 272 32.07 -12.92 45.37
N SER A 273 31.14 -13.49 44.58
CA SER A 273 31.23 -14.89 44.13
C SER A 273 31.15 -15.09 42.61
N SER A 274 31.23 -14.03 41.79
CA SER A 274 31.18 -14.10 40.32
C SER A 274 30.04 -14.99 39.80
N GLY A 275 28.88 -14.90 40.44
CA GLY A 275 27.71 -15.72 40.13
C GLY A 275 26.43 -14.90 40.28
N SER A 276 25.53 -15.06 39.32
CA SER A 276 24.16 -14.55 39.35
C SER A 276 23.21 -15.71 39.66
N ALA A 277 22.30 -15.52 40.61
CA ALA A 277 21.27 -16.49 40.94
C ALA A 277 19.91 -15.81 40.84
N PHE A 278 19.06 -16.28 39.92
CA PHE A 278 17.68 -15.82 39.77
C PHE A 278 16.75 -17.02 39.88
N SER A 279 15.60 -16.85 40.54
CA SER A 279 14.62 -17.91 40.71
C SER A 279 13.94 -18.34 39.40
N SER A 280 13.89 -17.46 38.40
CA SER A 280 13.40 -17.74 37.05
C SER A 280 14.02 -16.76 36.04
N ASP A 281 14.00 -17.14 34.76
CA ASP A 281 14.44 -16.27 33.67
C ASP A 281 13.56 -15.02 33.54
N VAL A 282 12.27 -15.10 33.92
CA VAL A 282 11.37 -13.94 33.99
C VAL A 282 11.86 -12.93 35.02
N ILE A 283 12.27 -13.38 36.21
CA ILE A 283 12.83 -12.50 37.25
C ILE A 283 14.17 -11.90 36.80
N HIS A 284 15.00 -12.66 36.08
CA HIS A 284 16.25 -12.13 35.51
C HIS A 284 15.96 -11.02 34.47
N ALA A 285 15.00 -11.23 33.57
CA ALA A 285 14.61 -10.22 32.60
C ALA A 285 14.00 -8.98 33.26
N LEU A 286 13.21 -9.14 34.34
CA LEU A 286 12.70 -8.01 35.14
C LEU A 286 13.80 -7.24 35.87
N TYR A 287 14.89 -7.90 36.28
CA TYR A 287 16.04 -7.22 36.86
C TYR A 287 16.78 -6.36 35.81
N ASP A 288 16.94 -6.89 34.59
CA ASP A 288 17.65 -6.23 33.51
C ASP A 288 16.83 -5.11 32.83
N THR A 289 15.49 -5.18 32.86
CA THR A 289 14.67 -4.14 32.26
C THR A 289 14.91 -2.76 32.92
N LYS A 290 14.83 -1.74 32.07
CA LYS A 290 14.91 -0.32 32.46
C LYS A 290 13.54 0.33 32.50
N ASP A 291 12.56 -0.27 31.81
CA ASP A 291 11.23 0.28 31.60
C ASP A 291 10.17 -0.84 31.75
N TYR A 292 9.63 -0.93 32.96
CA TYR A 292 8.55 -1.87 33.28
C TYR A 292 7.28 -1.63 32.44
N PRO A 293 6.78 -0.38 32.27
CA PRO A 293 5.68 -0.11 31.37
C PRO A 293 5.86 -0.74 29.98
N THR A 294 7.00 -0.49 29.33
CA THR A 294 7.29 -1.03 28.00
C THR A 294 7.35 -2.56 28.00
N SER A 295 8.02 -3.18 28.98
CA SER A 295 8.09 -4.64 29.07
C SER A 295 6.72 -5.29 29.28
N ILE A 296 5.82 -4.66 30.04
CA ILE A 296 4.45 -5.16 30.25
C ILE A 296 3.57 -4.94 29.01
N GLU A 297 3.79 -3.86 28.26
CA GLU A 297 3.16 -3.64 26.96
C GLU A 297 3.59 -4.69 25.92
N ASN A 298 4.89 -5.01 25.85
CA ASN A 298 5.42 -6.05 24.97
C ASN A 298 4.87 -7.43 25.34
N LEU A 299 4.78 -7.73 26.64
CA LEU A 299 4.12 -8.91 27.16
C LEU A 299 2.65 -8.99 26.72
N ALA A 300 1.88 -7.93 26.95
CA ALA A 300 0.47 -7.89 26.57
C ALA A 300 0.28 -8.05 25.05
N SER A 301 1.16 -7.41 24.26
CA SER A 301 1.18 -7.47 22.81
C SER A 301 1.41 -8.88 22.30
N SER A 302 2.43 -9.56 22.82
CA SER A 302 2.78 -10.93 22.45
C SER A 302 1.65 -11.90 22.81
N MET A 303 1.07 -11.79 24.01
CA MET A 303 -0.08 -12.58 24.43
C MET A 303 -1.31 -12.33 23.54
N THR A 304 -1.59 -11.07 23.20
CA THR A 304 -2.70 -10.69 22.31
C THR A 304 -2.55 -11.30 20.92
N ASN A 305 -1.35 -11.25 20.35
CA ASN A 305 -1.05 -11.87 19.07
C ASN A 305 -1.23 -13.39 19.11
N ASN A 306 -0.82 -14.04 20.21
CA ASN A 306 -1.02 -15.47 20.38
C ASN A 306 -2.51 -15.85 20.45
N ILE A 307 -3.32 -15.10 21.21
CA ILE A 307 -4.78 -15.31 21.29
C ILE A 307 -5.43 -15.18 19.91
N ARG A 308 -4.96 -14.26 19.07
CA ARG A 308 -5.48 -14.06 17.71
C ARG A 308 -5.10 -15.15 16.72
N GLN A 309 -3.92 -15.74 16.87
CA GLN A 309 -3.38 -16.76 15.96
C GLN A 309 -3.79 -18.20 16.31
N GLN A 310 -4.48 -18.41 17.44
CA GLN A 310 -4.85 -19.75 17.90
C GLN A 310 -6.02 -20.30 17.06
N ASN A 311 -5.68 -21.03 15.98
CA ASN A 311 -6.58 -21.56 14.95
C ASN A 311 -7.52 -22.71 15.39
N ASP A 312 -7.50 -23.16 16.65
CA ASP A 312 -8.09 -24.46 17.00
C ASP A 312 -9.59 -24.44 17.33
N CYS A 313 -10.16 -23.37 17.89
CA CYS A 313 -11.55 -23.43 18.38
C CYS A 313 -12.35 -22.14 18.33
N CYS A 314 -11.67 -21.00 18.22
CA CYS A 314 -12.18 -19.80 18.87
C CYS A 314 -11.97 -18.52 18.04
N SER A 315 -11.63 -18.71 16.76
CA SER A 315 -11.45 -17.66 15.76
C SER A 315 -12.48 -17.78 14.65
N SER A 316 -13.13 -16.67 14.31
CA SER A 316 -14.05 -16.60 13.16
C SER A 316 -13.48 -15.66 12.09
N PRO A 317 -13.63 -15.97 10.80
CA PRO A 317 -13.35 -14.99 9.76
C PRO A 317 -14.32 -13.81 9.91
N PHE A 318 -13.77 -12.59 9.91
CA PHE A 318 -14.53 -11.37 9.77
C PHE A 318 -14.55 -10.97 8.29
N GLU A 319 -15.75 -10.87 7.73
CA GLU A 319 -15.96 -10.52 6.32
C GLU A 319 -15.78 -9.02 6.10
N GLY A 320 -14.91 -8.68 5.15
CA GLY A 320 -14.62 -7.34 4.69
C GLY A 320 -14.70 -7.24 3.17
N ILE A 321 -14.35 -6.07 2.65
CA ILE A 321 -14.42 -5.75 1.22
C ILE A 321 -13.10 -6.14 0.57
N ALA A 322 -13.14 -6.95 -0.49
CA ALA A 322 -11.97 -7.18 -1.35
C ALA A 322 -11.96 -6.13 -2.47
N TYR A 323 -10.77 -5.63 -2.82
CA TYR A 323 -10.58 -4.76 -3.97
C TYR A 323 -9.84 -5.53 -5.07
N GLU A 324 -10.24 -5.31 -6.31
CA GLU A 324 -9.61 -5.89 -7.49
C GLU A 324 -9.23 -4.77 -8.46
N SER A 325 -8.09 -4.93 -9.14
CA SER A 325 -7.64 -3.97 -10.15
C SER A 325 -8.42 -4.21 -11.44
N GLU A 326 -9.20 -3.22 -11.85
CA GLU A 326 -9.93 -3.23 -13.11
C GLU A 326 -9.30 -2.22 -14.08
N THR A 327 -8.87 -2.70 -15.25
CA THR A 327 -8.47 -1.84 -16.37
C THR A 327 -9.73 -1.32 -17.06
N TYR A 328 -9.89 0.00 -17.16
CA TYR A 328 -11.01 0.61 -17.90
C TYR A 328 -10.51 1.51 -19.02
N VAL A 329 -11.38 1.77 -20.00
CA VAL A 329 -11.06 2.62 -21.16
C VAL A 329 -11.35 4.08 -20.81
N HIS A 330 -10.31 4.91 -20.70
CA HIS A 330 -10.46 6.35 -20.54
C HIS A 330 -10.14 7.08 -21.86
N VAL A 331 -11.18 7.64 -22.48
CA VAL A 331 -11.06 8.45 -23.69
C VAL A 331 -10.72 9.90 -23.35
N ARG A 332 -9.58 10.38 -23.86
CA ARG A 332 -9.09 11.75 -23.70
C ARG A 332 -9.45 12.59 -24.93
N TRP A 333 -10.65 13.19 -24.90
CA TRP A 333 -11.20 13.96 -26.02
C TRP A 333 -10.33 15.13 -26.49
N ALA A 334 -9.50 15.70 -25.61
CA ALA A 334 -8.60 16.80 -25.96
C ALA A 334 -7.64 16.46 -27.12
N TRP A 335 -7.23 15.19 -27.26
CA TRP A 335 -6.31 14.76 -28.32
C TRP A 335 -6.96 14.73 -29.71
N PHE A 336 -8.29 14.75 -29.81
CA PHE A 336 -8.98 14.93 -31.11
C PHE A 336 -8.81 16.33 -31.70
N ALA A 337 -8.38 17.31 -30.91
CA ALA A 337 -8.16 18.66 -31.40
C ALA A 337 -7.13 18.69 -32.54
N TYR A 338 -6.05 17.91 -32.45
CA TYR A 338 -4.99 17.90 -33.45
C TYR A 338 -5.41 17.26 -34.79
N PRO A 339 -5.99 16.05 -34.83
CA PRO A 339 -6.62 15.52 -36.05
C PRO A 339 -7.64 16.49 -36.66
N ALA A 340 -8.48 17.12 -35.83
CA ALA A 340 -9.49 18.06 -36.29
C ALA A 340 -8.85 19.33 -36.90
N THR A 341 -7.78 19.87 -36.31
CA THR A 341 -7.09 21.04 -36.87
C THR A 341 -6.39 20.72 -38.17
N VAL A 342 -5.72 19.56 -38.29
CA VAL A 342 -5.08 19.14 -39.54
C VAL A 342 -6.11 18.92 -40.65
N LEU A 343 -7.27 18.34 -40.34
CA LEU A 343 -8.38 18.20 -41.28
C LEU A 343 -8.98 19.55 -41.71
N ALA A 344 -9.14 20.48 -40.76
CA ALA A 344 -9.62 21.82 -41.09
C ALA A 344 -8.62 22.58 -41.98
N LEU A 345 -7.32 22.49 -41.65
CA LEU A 345 -6.24 23.10 -42.44
C LEU A 345 -6.14 22.48 -43.84
N SER A 346 -6.30 21.17 -43.98
CA SER A 346 -6.28 20.52 -45.30
C SER A 346 -7.50 20.90 -46.16
N LEU A 347 -8.68 21.03 -45.54
CA LEU A 347 -9.88 21.51 -46.22
C LEU A 347 -9.73 22.97 -46.66
N LEU A 348 -9.23 23.84 -45.79
CA LEU A 348 -8.96 25.24 -46.12
C LEU A 348 -7.90 25.37 -47.22
N TYR A 349 -6.84 24.58 -47.15
CA TYR A 349 -5.82 24.52 -48.19
C TYR A 349 -6.40 24.08 -49.53
N LEU A 350 -7.23 23.03 -49.55
CA LEU A 350 -7.91 22.56 -50.75
C LEU A 350 -8.81 23.67 -51.35
N LEU A 351 -9.65 24.30 -50.53
CA LEU A 351 -10.49 25.41 -51.00
C LEU A 351 -9.65 26.57 -51.54
N GLY A 352 -8.56 26.91 -50.86
CA GLY A 352 -7.60 27.92 -51.32
C GLY A 352 -7.02 27.56 -52.69
N THR A 353 -6.58 26.32 -52.88
CA THR A 353 -6.05 25.85 -54.18
C THR A 353 -7.11 25.90 -55.28
N ILE A 354 -8.37 25.58 -54.98
CA ILE A 354 -9.48 25.65 -55.95
C ILE A 354 -9.77 27.11 -56.34
N ILE A 355 -9.82 28.01 -55.37
CA ILE A 355 -10.10 29.44 -55.62
C ILE A 355 -8.96 30.07 -56.43
N GLU A 356 -7.71 29.83 -56.04
CA GLU A 356 -6.55 30.38 -56.75
C GLU A 356 -6.45 29.79 -58.17
N SER A 357 -6.66 28.48 -58.30
CA SER A 357 -6.71 27.81 -59.61
C SER A 357 -7.81 28.39 -60.51
N ARG A 358 -8.97 28.75 -59.93
CA ARG A 358 -10.07 29.39 -60.66
C ARG A 358 -9.75 30.83 -61.04
N ASN A 359 -9.13 31.60 -60.15
CA ASN A 359 -8.81 33.01 -60.39
C ASN A 359 -7.71 33.19 -61.44
N ARG A 360 -6.79 32.22 -61.54
CA ARG A 360 -5.69 32.23 -62.50
C ARG A 360 -6.02 31.51 -63.82
N ASP A 361 -7.28 31.10 -64.02
CA ASP A 361 -7.72 30.30 -65.18
C ASP A 361 -6.78 29.12 -65.48
N VAL A 362 -6.23 28.50 -64.42
CA VAL A 362 -5.31 27.39 -64.59
C VAL A 362 -6.11 26.22 -65.15
N LEU A 363 -5.69 25.76 -66.31
CA LEU A 363 -6.35 24.69 -67.05
C LEU A 363 -6.34 23.41 -66.21
N VAL A 364 -7.52 22.88 -65.91
CA VAL A 364 -7.70 21.73 -65.02
C VAL A 364 -7.38 20.42 -65.76
N TRP A 365 -6.10 20.20 -66.03
CA TRP A 365 -5.58 18.96 -66.61
C TRP A 365 -5.42 17.91 -65.51
N LYS A 366 -6.55 17.40 -64.98
CA LYS A 366 -6.54 16.31 -63.99
C LYS A 366 -5.63 15.18 -64.49
N SER A 367 -4.46 14.98 -63.86
CA SER A 367 -3.49 13.89 -64.09
C SER A 367 -3.47 13.27 -65.51
N SER A 368 -3.60 14.09 -66.55
CA SER A 368 -3.88 13.60 -67.90
C SER A 368 -2.61 13.54 -68.71
N ASN A 369 -2.22 12.34 -69.12
CA ASN A 369 -1.08 12.13 -70.00
C ASN A 369 -1.27 12.80 -71.36
N LEU A 370 -2.52 13.05 -71.76
CA LEU A 370 -2.89 13.69 -73.01
C LEU A 370 -2.50 15.17 -73.05
N ALA A 371 -2.64 15.87 -71.91
CA ALA A 371 -2.24 17.27 -71.81
C ALA A 371 -0.72 17.41 -72.01
N LEU A 372 0.06 16.45 -71.49
CA LEU A 372 1.51 16.41 -71.64
C LEU A 372 1.94 16.09 -73.08
N LEU A 373 1.16 15.28 -73.81
CA LEU A 373 1.43 14.95 -75.23
C LEU A 373 1.10 16.09 -76.19
N LEU A 374 -0.02 16.80 -75.98
CA LEU A 374 -0.47 17.89 -76.86
C LEU A 374 0.32 19.18 -76.65
N HIS A 375 0.78 19.44 -75.43
CA HIS A 375 1.52 20.67 -75.07
C HIS A 375 3.02 20.42 -74.83
N GLY A 376 3.48 19.18 -74.96
CA GLY A 376 4.90 18.82 -74.87
C GLY A 376 5.64 19.06 -76.18
N GLN A 377 6.92 19.47 -76.11
CA GLN A 377 7.77 19.84 -77.24
C GLN A 377 8.08 18.71 -78.26
N GLY A 378 7.49 17.53 -78.12
CA GLY A 378 7.79 16.34 -78.93
C GLY A 378 6.83 16.08 -80.10
N LEU A 379 5.65 16.70 -80.13
CA LEU A 379 4.64 16.48 -81.18
C LEU A 379 4.55 17.71 -82.10
N GLU A 380 5.10 17.59 -83.32
CA GLU A 380 4.92 18.59 -84.39
C GLU A 380 3.58 18.36 -85.08
N LEU A 381 2.50 18.85 -84.47
CA LEU A 381 1.17 18.86 -85.10
C LEU A 381 1.14 19.92 -86.20
N SER A 382 0.73 19.54 -87.42
CA SER A 382 0.67 20.44 -88.59
C SER A 382 -0.67 21.19 -88.66
N THR A 383 -1.18 21.68 -87.53
CA THR A 383 -2.43 22.43 -87.50
C THR A 383 -2.15 23.93 -87.61
N SER A 384 -2.52 24.51 -88.75
CA SER A 384 -2.42 25.93 -89.08
C SER A 384 -3.40 26.85 -88.31
N ASP A 385 -4.15 26.32 -87.34
CA ASP A 385 -4.98 27.08 -86.42
C ASP A 385 -4.60 26.73 -84.98
N GLN A 386 -3.82 27.61 -84.32
CA GLN A 386 -3.65 27.59 -82.87
C GLN A 386 -4.95 28.07 -82.21
N THR A 387 -5.97 27.22 -82.16
CA THR A 387 -7.02 27.37 -81.16
C THR A 387 -6.48 26.83 -79.84
N SER A 388 -6.42 27.69 -78.82
CA SER A 388 -5.98 27.33 -77.46
C SER A 388 -6.93 26.29 -76.87
N VAL A 389 -6.59 25.01 -76.99
CA VAL A 389 -7.39 23.91 -76.43
C VAL A 389 -7.16 23.87 -74.93
N ASN A 390 -8.18 24.25 -74.17
CA ASN A 390 -8.02 24.58 -72.76
C ASN A 390 -8.58 23.48 -71.84
N THR A 391 -9.60 22.74 -72.28
CA THR A 391 -10.24 21.72 -71.46
C THR A 391 -9.82 20.29 -71.82
N LEU A 392 -9.84 19.39 -70.83
CA LEU A 392 -9.55 17.97 -71.02
C LEU A 392 -10.47 17.33 -72.09
N SER A 393 -11.74 17.72 -72.12
CA SER A 393 -12.72 17.20 -73.06
C SER A 393 -12.37 17.59 -74.50
N GLU A 394 -12.01 18.86 -74.73
CA GLU A 394 -11.60 19.34 -76.06
C GLU A 394 -10.28 18.70 -76.51
N MET A 395 -9.33 18.52 -75.59
CA MET A 395 -8.08 17.79 -75.88
C MET A 395 -8.37 16.35 -76.30
N THR A 396 -9.30 15.69 -75.61
CA THR A 396 -9.68 14.29 -75.90
C THR A 396 -10.43 14.18 -77.22
N GLU A 397 -11.24 15.17 -77.56
CA GLU A 397 -11.95 15.24 -78.83
C GLU A 397 -10.97 15.47 -79.99
N MET A 398 -10.07 16.45 -79.87
CA MET A 398 -9.00 16.66 -80.84
C MET A 398 -8.13 15.42 -81.03
N ALA A 399 -7.75 14.74 -79.93
CA ALA A 399 -6.92 13.55 -80.01
C ALA A 399 -7.58 12.36 -80.72
N LYS A 400 -8.91 12.32 -80.85
CA LYS A 400 -9.60 11.27 -81.63
C LYS A 400 -9.44 11.47 -83.13
N ASP A 401 -9.30 12.72 -83.57
CA ASP A 401 -9.19 13.08 -84.98
C ASP A 401 -7.73 13.13 -85.47
N VAL A 402 -6.77 13.02 -84.55
CA VAL A 402 -5.33 12.99 -84.85
C VAL A 402 -4.86 11.54 -84.91
N GLU A 403 -4.62 11.02 -86.11
CA GLU A 403 -3.86 9.77 -86.29
C GLU A 403 -2.36 10.06 -86.16
N ILE A 404 -1.65 9.29 -85.33
CA ILE A 404 -0.22 9.46 -85.08
C ILE A 404 0.49 8.17 -85.50
N GLU A 405 1.55 8.31 -86.29
CA GLU A 405 2.42 7.22 -86.71
C GLU A 405 3.79 7.39 -86.04
N LEU A 406 4.35 6.30 -85.52
CA LEU A 406 5.69 6.31 -84.95
C LEU A 406 6.69 6.00 -86.08
N ILE A 407 7.46 7.00 -86.48
CA ILE A 407 8.41 6.89 -87.58
C ILE A 407 9.83 6.88 -87.01
N GLN A 408 10.66 5.95 -87.48
CA GLN A 408 12.07 5.91 -87.15
C GLN A 408 12.84 6.89 -88.04
N THR A 409 13.48 7.88 -87.43
CA THR A 409 14.33 8.85 -88.14
C THR A 409 15.78 8.42 -87.95
N ASN A 410 16.41 7.89 -89.00
CA ASN A 410 17.79 7.39 -89.08
C ASN A 410 18.37 6.71 -87.81
N ASP A 411 18.47 5.38 -87.88
CA ASP A 411 19.13 4.38 -87.01
C ASP A 411 19.07 4.46 -85.48
N GLU A 412 18.73 5.56 -84.79
CA GLU A 412 18.57 5.54 -83.32
C GLU A 412 17.41 6.38 -82.74
N ASP A 413 16.73 7.25 -83.50
CA ASP A 413 15.66 8.10 -82.96
C ASP A 413 14.25 7.75 -83.47
N TRP A 414 13.29 7.62 -82.55
CA TRP A 414 11.87 7.42 -82.85
C TRP A 414 11.11 8.73 -82.65
N LYS A 415 10.37 9.18 -83.68
CA LYS A 415 9.55 10.38 -83.62
C LYS A 415 8.08 10.01 -83.83
N LEU A 416 7.20 10.56 -82.99
CA LEU A 416 5.76 10.54 -83.22
C LEU A 416 5.43 11.62 -84.24
N VAL A 417 4.86 11.24 -85.37
CA VAL A 417 4.50 12.14 -86.47
C VAL A 417 3.01 11.99 -86.75
N GLN A 418 2.32 13.11 -86.96
CA GLN A 418 0.91 13.09 -87.36
C GLN A 418 0.78 12.56 -88.79
N ARG A 419 -0.18 11.65 -89.00
CA ARG A 419 -0.39 10.93 -90.26
C ARG A 419 -1.26 11.70 -91.26
#